data_AF-A0A0G1T906-F1
#
_entry.id   AF-A0A0G1T906-F1
#
_cell.length_a   1.000
_cell.length_b   1.000
_cell.length_c   1.000
_cell.angle_alpha   90.00
_cell.angle_beta   90.00
_cell.angle_gamma   90.00
#
_symmetry.space_group_name_H-M   'P 1'
#
loop_
_entity.id
_entity.type
_entity.pdbx_description
1 polymer ?
#
loop_
_entity_poly.entity_id
_entity_poly.type
_entity_poly.pdbx_seq_one_letter_code
_entity_poly.pdbx_strand_id
1 'polypeptide(L)'
;MKLIVTATTPSASHRFAALLHAHSSSRTFFLDPNTFYKKWGKKVPRRHHEIEILEPSIEILLAQKLHVHKSDKSSNLFVCYPLAIRTPETAMELFRVWCAGVVLTWECRVDLNTIYSQECKDDEEKFFRVLMRRYKITVGGVVTE
;
A
#
# COMPACT_ATOMS: atom_id res chain seq x y z
N MET A 1 14.34 -1.27 7.61
CA MET A 1 14.13 -1.60 6.19
C MET A 1 13.20 -0.59 5.56
N LYS A 2 13.64 0.02 4.46
CA LYS A 2 12.87 1.01 3.71
C LYS A 2 12.48 0.45 2.35
N LEU A 3 11.23 0.68 1.96
CA LEU A 3 10.69 0.31 0.64
C LEU A 3 10.64 1.56 -0.22
N ILE A 4 11.23 1.52 -1.42
CA ILE A 4 11.15 2.61 -2.39
C ILE A 4 10.48 2.08 -3.65
N VAL A 5 9.46 2.80 -4.12
CA VAL A 5 8.74 2.47 -5.35
C VAL A 5 8.68 3.72 -6.22
N THR A 6 8.96 3.54 -7.51
CA THR A 6 8.76 4.58 -8.52
C THR A 6 7.68 4.11 -9.48
N ALA A 7 6.65 4.93 -9.64
CA ALA A 7 5.59 4.72 -10.61
C ALA A 7 5.67 5.82 -11.68
N THR A 8 5.75 5.41 -12.94
CA THR A 8 5.92 6.33 -14.08
C THR A 8 4.67 6.30 -14.94
N THR A 9 4.25 7.49 -15.38
CA THR A 9 3.18 7.70 -16.35
C THR A 9 3.72 8.54 -17.51
N PRO A 10 2.96 8.76 -18.60
CA PRO A 10 3.43 9.61 -19.70
C PRO A 10 3.71 11.06 -19.28
N SER A 11 3.05 11.54 -18.22
CA SER A 11 3.14 12.92 -17.75
C SER A 11 4.09 13.14 -16.58
N ALA A 12 4.37 12.10 -15.77
CA ALA A 12 5.11 12.27 -14.54
C ALA A 12 5.82 10.99 -14.06
N SER A 13 6.77 11.19 -13.14
CA SER A 13 7.37 10.12 -12.35
C SER A 13 7.09 10.39 -10.87
N HIS A 14 6.46 9.43 -10.21
CA HIS A 14 6.01 9.50 -8.82
C HIS A 14 6.89 8.61 -7.96
N ARG A 15 7.49 9.18 -6.93
CA ARG A 15 8.28 8.43 -5.96
C ARG A 15 7.47 8.20 -4.70
N PHE A 16 7.57 6.98 -4.18
CA PHE A 16 6.96 6.53 -2.95
C PHE A 16 8.04 5.95 -2.04
N ALA A 17 7.89 6.21 -0.74
CA ALA A 17 8.78 5.67 0.28
C ALA A 17 7.96 5.19 1.47
N ALA A 18 8.35 4.05 2.03
CA ALA A 18 7.74 3.51 3.22
C ALA A 18 8.77 2.89 4.17
N LEU A 19 8.45 2.89 5.47
CA LEU A 19 9.19 2.17 6.50
C LEU A 19 8.44 0.89 6.86
N LEU A 20 9.16 -0.23 6.88
CA LEU A 20 8.59 -1.53 7.22
C LEU A 20 8.83 -1.84 8.70
N HIS A 21 7.74 -1.99 9.46
CA HIS A 21 7.79 -2.34 10.87
C HIS A 21 7.46 -3.81 11.07
N ALA A 22 8.42 -4.60 11.56
CA ALA A 22 8.20 -6.01 11.85
C ALA A 22 7.69 -6.21 13.28
N HIS A 23 6.59 -6.95 13.41
CA HIS A 23 5.96 -7.21 14.69
C HIS A 23 5.82 -8.71 14.96
N SER A 24 6.23 -9.12 16.16
CA SER A 24 6.06 -10.49 16.69
C SER A 24 4.89 -10.61 17.67
N SER A 25 4.23 -9.50 17.99
CA SER A 25 3.12 -9.42 18.94
C SER A 25 2.17 -8.28 18.55
N SER A 26 0.86 -8.50 18.66
CA SER A 26 -0.14 -7.46 18.39
C SER A 26 -0.07 -6.26 19.33
N ARG A 27 0.59 -6.40 20.49
CA ARG A 27 0.80 -5.29 21.43
C ARG A 27 1.73 -4.21 20.87
N THR A 28 2.60 -4.59 19.94
CA THR A 28 3.60 -3.67 19.36
C THR A 28 3.13 -3.05 18.06
N PHE A 29 1.95 -3.40 17.55
CA PHE A 29 1.37 -2.81 16.34
C PHE A 29 1.13 -1.29 16.52
N PHE A 30 1.33 -0.52 15.47
CA PHE A 30 0.97 0.90 15.39
C PHE A 30 -0.48 1.11 14.96
N LEU A 31 -1.11 0.12 14.34
CA LEU A 31 -2.55 0.14 14.08
C LEU A 31 -3.29 -0.61 15.18
N ASP A 32 -4.44 -0.07 15.62
CA ASP A 32 -5.20 -0.69 16.70
C ASP A 32 -5.69 -2.11 16.28
N PRO A 33 -5.30 -3.16 17.03
CA PRO A 33 -5.53 -4.52 16.57
C PRO A 33 -7.01 -4.93 16.41
N ASN A 34 -7.87 -4.41 17.28
CA ASN A 34 -9.27 -4.85 17.34
C ASN A 34 -10.16 -4.04 16.38
N THR A 35 -9.90 -2.76 16.27
CA THR A 35 -10.67 -1.83 15.43
C THR A 35 -10.24 -1.87 13.97
N PHE A 36 -8.98 -2.23 13.69
CA PHE A 36 -8.48 -2.41 12.35
C PHE A 36 -8.48 -3.89 11.92
N TYR A 37 -7.56 -4.71 12.44
CA TYR A 37 -7.37 -6.08 11.94
C TYR A 37 -8.53 -7.01 12.23
N LYS A 38 -9.11 -6.98 13.43
CA LYS A 38 -10.26 -7.85 13.73
C LYS A 38 -11.51 -7.42 12.96
N LYS A 39 -11.75 -6.12 12.79
CA LYS A 39 -12.88 -5.59 12.02
C LYS A 39 -12.80 -5.93 10.53
N TRP A 40 -11.65 -5.65 9.90
CA TRP A 40 -11.51 -5.75 8.45
C TRP A 40 -10.88 -7.08 7.99
N GLY A 41 -9.97 -7.64 8.79
CA GLY A 41 -9.25 -8.89 8.49
C GLY A 41 -9.82 -10.13 9.19
N LYS A 42 -10.92 -10.01 9.94
CA LYS A 42 -11.59 -11.05 10.75
C LYS A 42 -10.75 -11.65 11.89
N LYS A 43 -9.42 -11.50 11.87
CA LYS A 43 -8.50 -11.97 12.90
C LYS A 43 -7.30 -11.04 13.03
N VAL A 44 -6.77 -10.95 14.25
CA VAL A 44 -5.51 -10.24 14.51
C VAL A 44 -4.32 -11.11 14.13
N PRO A 45 -3.40 -10.65 13.26
CA PRO A 45 -2.17 -11.38 12.95
C PRO A 45 -1.28 -11.58 14.18
N ARG A 46 -0.56 -12.72 14.25
CA ARG A 46 0.46 -12.97 15.28
C ARG A 46 1.84 -12.43 14.88
N ARG A 47 2.21 -12.63 13.62
CA ARG A 47 3.41 -12.05 12.98
C ARG A 47 2.93 -11.21 11.81
N HIS A 48 3.42 -9.98 11.72
CA HIS A 48 2.94 -9.01 10.75
C HIS A 48 3.99 -7.96 10.48
N HIS A 49 3.96 -7.39 9.27
CA HIS A 49 4.64 -6.15 8.97
C HIS A 49 3.63 -5.05 8.71
N GLU A 50 3.80 -3.91 9.37
CA GLU A 50 3.05 -2.69 9.05
C GLU A 50 3.90 -1.80 8.13
N ILE A 51 3.25 -1.19 7.13
CA ILE A 51 3.92 -0.37 6.12
C ILE A 51 3.57 1.09 6.40
N GLU A 52 4.47 1.80 7.08
CA GLU A 52 4.35 3.23 7.35
C GLU A 52 4.72 4.04 6.10
N ILE A 53 3.87 4.98 5.70
CA ILE A 53 4.05 5.78 4.50
C ILE A 53 4.88 7.02 4.87
N LEU A 54 6.03 7.18 4.21
CA LEU A 54 6.90 8.35 4.33
C LEU A 54 6.66 9.35 3.20
N GLU A 55 6.43 8.84 1.98
CA GLU A 55 6.10 9.64 0.80
C GLU A 55 5.00 8.96 -0.02
N PRO A 56 4.05 9.73 -0.56
CA PRO A 56 3.89 11.20 -0.50
C PRO A 56 3.52 11.73 0.90
N SER A 57 3.48 13.05 1.08
CA SER A 57 3.11 13.66 2.37
C SER A 57 1.66 13.35 2.77
N ILE A 58 1.40 13.40 4.08
CA ILE A 58 0.09 13.09 4.67
C ILE A 58 -1.01 13.98 4.09
N GLU A 59 -0.74 15.26 3.84
CA GLU A 59 -1.70 16.22 3.28
C GLU A 59 -2.20 15.78 1.90
N ILE A 60 -1.27 15.32 1.05
CA ILE A 60 -1.59 14.81 -0.28
C ILE A 60 -2.46 13.55 -0.17
N LEU A 61 -2.13 12.66 0.76
CA LEU A 61 -2.84 11.39 0.92
C LEU A 61 -4.29 11.59 1.39
N LEU A 62 -4.49 12.45 2.40
CA LEU A 62 -5.80 12.71 2.97
C LEU A 62 -6.74 13.44 2.01
N ALA A 63 -6.21 14.25 1.08
CA ALA A 63 -7.01 14.93 0.08
C ALA A 63 -7.62 13.99 -0.98
N GLN A 64 -7.11 12.76 -1.14
CA GLN A 64 -7.34 11.94 -2.33
C GLN A 64 -8.12 10.64 -2.07
N LYS A 65 -8.79 10.50 -0.91
CA LYS A 65 -9.59 9.32 -0.52
C LYS A 65 -8.85 7.98 -0.72
N LEU A 66 -7.56 7.94 -0.43
CA LEU A 66 -6.73 6.75 -0.63
C LEU A 66 -6.93 5.70 0.48
N HIS A 67 -6.57 4.45 0.19
CA HIS A 67 -6.54 3.35 1.16
C HIS A 67 -5.38 3.49 2.14
N VAL A 68 -5.53 4.41 3.11
CA VAL A 68 -4.60 4.64 4.22
C VAL A 68 -5.29 4.46 5.56
N HIS A 69 -4.52 4.13 6.59
CA HIS A 69 -4.98 4.09 7.97
C HIS A 69 -4.07 4.94 8.85
N LYS A 70 -4.65 5.68 9.80
CA LYS A 70 -3.86 6.46 10.77
C LYS A 70 -3.52 5.59 11.97
N SER A 71 -2.29 5.72 12.48
CA SER A 71 -1.89 5.07 13.72
C SER A 71 -2.71 5.58 14.92
N ASP A 72 -2.89 4.72 15.93
CA ASP A 72 -3.42 5.10 17.25
C ASP A 72 -2.34 5.65 18.18
N LYS A 73 -1.06 5.37 17.88
CA LYS A 73 0.12 5.74 18.67
C LYS A 73 0.87 6.96 18.13
N SER A 74 0.69 7.29 16.85
CA SER A 74 1.37 8.42 16.20
C SER A 74 0.47 9.13 15.19
N SER A 75 0.93 10.25 14.64
CA SER A 75 0.26 10.94 13.53
C SER A 75 0.49 10.28 12.17
N ASN A 76 1.29 9.22 12.09
CA ASN A 76 1.77 8.66 10.84
C ASN A 76 0.66 7.84 10.15
N LEU A 77 0.75 7.76 8.82
CA LEU A 77 -0.16 6.99 7.99
C LEU A 77 0.48 5.68 7.57
N PHE A 78 -0.35 4.66 7.45
CA PHE A 78 0.01 3.31 7.08
C PHE A 78 -0.83 2.85 5.88
N VAL A 79 -0.30 1.93 5.10
CA VAL A 79 -1.07 1.25 4.04
C VAL A 79 -2.24 0.48 4.69
N CYS A 80 -3.46 0.70 4.20
CA CYS A 80 -4.65 0.02 4.72
C CYS A 80 -4.73 -1.42 4.20
N TYR A 81 -4.03 -2.35 4.86
CA TYR A 81 -4.06 -3.77 4.52
C TYR A 81 -4.27 -4.66 5.77
N PRO A 82 -5.48 -5.22 5.95
CA PRO A 82 -5.82 -5.93 7.19
C PRO A 82 -5.39 -7.41 7.22
N LEU A 83 -4.84 -7.93 6.13
CA LEU A 83 -4.35 -9.31 6.06
C LEU A 83 -2.89 -9.39 6.51
N ALA A 84 -2.46 -10.58 6.94
CA ALA A 84 -1.13 -10.77 7.49
C ALA A 84 -0.03 -10.67 6.42
N ILE A 85 0.79 -9.62 6.51
CA ILE A 85 2.05 -9.45 5.77
C ILE A 85 3.18 -10.15 6.53
N ARG A 86 3.60 -11.33 6.08
CA ARG A 86 4.54 -12.17 6.85
C ARG A 86 6.00 -11.95 6.53
N THR A 87 6.30 -11.45 5.34
CA THR A 87 7.68 -11.26 4.87
C THR A 87 7.85 -9.89 4.21
N PRO A 88 9.09 -9.38 4.15
CA PRO A 88 9.40 -8.15 3.42
C PRO A 88 9.06 -8.21 1.93
N GLU A 89 9.19 -9.37 1.30
CA GLU A 89 8.90 -9.55 -0.13
C GLU A 89 7.41 -9.32 -0.40
N THR A 90 6.52 -9.94 0.40
CA THR A 90 5.08 -9.68 0.33
C THR A 90 4.75 -8.21 0.65
N ALA A 91 5.51 -7.58 1.57
CA ALA A 91 5.31 -6.17 1.85
C ALA A 91 5.64 -5.29 0.64
N MET A 92 6.71 -5.61 -0.10
CA MET A 92 7.10 -4.90 -1.32
C MET A 92 6.08 -5.10 -2.44
N GLU A 93 5.61 -6.33 -2.67
CA GLU A 93 4.53 -6.63 -3.63
C GLU A 93 3.28 -5.78 -3.36
N LEU A 94 2.80 -5.82 -2.11
CA LEU A 94 1.64 -5.03 -1.67
C LEU A 94 1.88 -3.52 -1.80
N PHE A 95 3.07 -3.05 -1.42
CA PHE A 95 3.40 -1.64 -1.52
C PHE A 95 3.44 -1.18 -2.98
N ARG A 96 3.95 -2.00 -3.91
CA ARG A 96 3.90 -1.69 -5.35
C ARG A 96 2.47 -1.60 -5.87
N VAL A 97 1.61 -2.55 -5.51
CA VAL A 97 0.18 -2.52 -5.88
C VAL A 97 -0.49 -1.25 -5.33
N TRP A 98 -0.24 -0.94 -4.06
CA TRP A 98 -0.76 0.28 -3.43
C TRP A 98 -0.28 1.54 -4.15
N CYS A 99 1.03 1.69 -4.41
CA CYS A 99 1.59 2.84 -5.13
C CYS A 99 0.98 3.00 -6.52
N ALA A 100 0.79 1.89 -7.24
CA ALA A 100 0.14 1.88 -8.54
C ALA A 100 -1.32 2.35 -8.45
N GLY A 101 -2.05 1.88 -7.43
CA GLY A 101 -3.42 2.32 -7.14
C GLY A 101 -3.52 3.80 -6.78
N VAL A 102 -2.52 4.33 -6.06
CA VAL A 102 -2.43 5.75 -5.74
C VAL A 102 -2.27 6.58 -7.01
N VAL A 103 -1.32 6.23 -7.89
CA VAL A 103 -1.13 6.93 -9.18
C VAL A 103 -2.38 6.83 -10.06
N LEU A 104 -2.98 5.64 -10.14
CA LEU A 104 -4.24 5.43 -10.88
C LEU A 104 -5.36 6.35 -10.36
N THR A 105 -5.46 6.50 -9.04
CA THR A 105 -6.47 7.38 -8.42
C THR A 105 -6.16 8.85 -8.69
N TRP A 106 -4.89 9.26 -8.59
CA TRP A 106 -4.48 10.66 -8.78
C TRP A 106 -4.63 11.14 -10.22
N GLU A 107 -4.09 10.37 -11.17
CA GLU A 107 -4.02 10.80 -12.57
C GLU A 107 -5.26 10.41 -13.36
N CYS A 108 -5.83 9.23 -13.09
CA CYS A 108 -6.93 8.70 -13.88
C CYS A 108 -8.29 8.78 -13.17
N ARG A 109 -8.33 9.16 -11.88
CA ARG A 109 -9.56 9.20 -11.06
C ARG A 109 -10.28 7.85 -10.99
N VAL A 110 -9.52 6.74 -11.05
CA VAL A 110 -10.03 5.37 -10.95
C VAL A 110 -9.58 4.75 -9.63
N ASP A 111 -10.55 4.22 -8.88
CA ASP A 111 -10.28 3.48 -7.64
C ASP A 111 -9.55 2.16 -7.93
N LEU A 112 -8.51 1.85 -7.16
CA LEU A 112 -7.70 0.65 -7.29
C LEU A 112 -8.54 -0.63 -7.35
N ASN A 113 -9.54 -0.79 -6.47
CA ASN A 113 -10.31 -2.03 -6.35
C ASN A 113 -11.22 -2.27 -7.56
N THR A 114 -11.57 -1.21 -8.29
CA THR A 114 -12.29 -1.32 -9.56
C THR A 114 -11.50 -2.17 -10.56
N ILE A 115 -10.18 -2.01 -10.59
CA ILE A 115 -9.33 -2.79 -11.50
C ILE A 115 -8.80 -4.05 -10.81
N TYR A 116 -8.21 -3.92 -9.63
CA TYR A 116 -7.50 -5.01 -8.96
C TYR A 116 -8.43 -6.16 -8.57
N SER A 117 -9.48 -5.89 -7.80
CA SER A 117 -10.39 -6.93 -7.32
C SER A 117 -11.47 -7.30 -8.34
N GLN A 118 -12.07 -6.34 -9.04
CA GLN A 118 -13.19 -6.65 -9.93
C GLN A 118 -12.74 -7.23 -11.28
N GLU A 119 -11.80 -6.58 -11.97
CA GLU A 119 -11.31 -7.04 -13.29
C GLU A 119 -10.20 -8.09 -13.17
N CYS A 120 -9.25 -7.86 -12.25
CA CYS A 120 -8.05 -8.69 -12.14
C CYS A 120 -8.19 -9.86 -11.17
N LYS A 121 -9.24 -9.89 -10.32
CA LYS A 121 -9.47 -10.95 -9.32
C LYS A 121 -8.27 -11.11 -8.37
N ASP A 122 -7.72 -9.97 -7.94
CA ASP A 122 -6.58 -9.87 -7.03
C ASP A 122 -5.27 -10.48 -7.59
N ASP A 123 -5.19 -10.67 -8.91
CA ASP A 123 -3.98 -11.08 -9.63
C ASP A 123 -3.08 -9.87 -9.92
N GLU A 124 -1.92 -9.83 -9.27
CA GLU A 124 -0.93 -8.75 -9.36
C GLU A 124 -0.34 -8.60 -10.77
N GLU A 125 0.08 -9.68 -11.41
CA GLU A 125 0.66 -9.62 -12.75
C GLU A 125 -0.35 -9.12 -13.78
N LYS A 126 -1.59 -9.61 -13.69
CA LYS A 126 -2.70 -9.16 -14.52
C LYS A 126 -2.98 -7.67 -14.28
N PHE A 127 -2.98 -7.24 -13.03
CA PHE A 127 -3.16 -5.83 -12.68
C PHE A 127 -2.10 -4.94 -13.31
N PHE A 128 -0.81 -5.26 -13.17
CA PHE A 128 0.25 -4.47 -13.79
C PHE A 128 0.19 -4.49 -15.33
N ARG A 129 -0.21 -5.62 -15.94
CA ARG A 129 -0.46 -5.66 -17.39
C ARG A 129 -1.60 -4.73 -17.81
N VAL A 130 -2.69 -4.67 -17.05
CA VAL A 130 -3.81 -3.75 -17.32
C VAL A 130 -3.37 -2.30 -17.16
N LEU A 131 -2.69 -1.97 -16.06
CA LEU A 131 -2.14 -0.64 -15.81
C LEU A 131 -1.25 -0.16 -16.95
N MET A 132 -0.30 -0.99 -17.38
CA MET A 132 0.58 -0.61 -18.47
C MET A 132 -0.18 -0.45 -19.79
N ARG A 133 -1.05 -1.40 -20.14
CA ARG A 133 -1.72 -1.37 -21.45
C ARG A 133 -2.72 -0.23 -21.58
N ARG A 134 -3.56 -0.04 -20.56
CA ARG A 134 -4.71 0.88 -20.59
C ARG A 134 -4.35 2.28 -20.09
N TYR A 135 -3.57 2.39 -19.02
CA TYR A 135 -3.27 3.66 -18.35
C TYR A 135 -1.83 4.15 -18.56
N LYS A 136 -0.98 3.33 -19.22
CA LYS A 136 0.45 3.62 -19.44
C LYS A 136 1.22 3.85 -18.14
N ILE A 137 0.79 3.20 -17.06
CA ILE A 137 1.44 3.23 -15.75
C ILE A 137 2.41 2.06 -15.64
N THR A 138 3.68 2.33 -15.35
CA THR A 138 4.68 1.32 -14.97
C THR A 138 5.11 1.51 -13.52
N VAL A 139 5.50 0.42 -12.85
CA VAL A 139 5.91 0.47 -11.43
C VAL A 139 7.15 -0.41 -11.22
N GLY A 140 8.22 0.21 -10.74
CA GLY A 140 9.44 -0.45 -10.28
C GLY A 140 9.64 -0.26 -8.78
N GLY A 141 10.19 -1.27 -8.09
CA GLY A 141 10.45 -1.21 -6.65
C GLY A 141 11.86 -1.70 -6.32
N VAL A 142 12.49 -1.07 -5.33
CA VAL A 142 13.75 -1.50 -4.74
C VAL A 142 13.63 -1.51 -3.22
N VAL A 143 14.18 -2.57 -2.60
CA VAL A 143 14.31 -2.66 -1.15
C VAL A 143 15.69 -2.11 -0.78
N THR A 144 15.73 -1.20 0.19
CA THR A 144 16.99 -0.68 0.74
C THR A 144 17.06 -1.03 2.22
N GLU A 145 18.22 -1.50 2.67
CA GLU A 145 18.48 -1.90 4.06
C GLU A 145 18.16 -0.77 5.05
#